data_AF-A0A257RU96-F1
#
_entry.id   AF-A0A257RU96-F1
#
_cell.length_a   1.000
_cell.length_b   1.000
_cell.length_c   1.000
_cell.angle_alpha   90.00
_cell.angle_beta   90.00
_cell.angle_gamma   90.00
#
_symmetry.space_group_name_H-M   'P 1'
#
loop_
_entity.id
_entity.type
_entity.pdbx_description
1 polymer ?
#
loop_
_entity_poly.entity_id
_entity_poly.type
_entity_poly.pdbx_seq_one_letter_code
_entity_poly.pdbx_strand_id
1 'polypeptide(L)' 'MSDAERPDEQIDQEVAYLRATPVEELLGNHLFVLLQLGALRLSETPPQLEAAQLVIDVVGAMLTAGDTRLGE' A
#
# COMPACT_ATOMS: atom_id res chain seq x y z
N MET A 1 7.43 -6.43 -31.80
CA MET A 1 7.04 -7.47 -30.81
C MET A 1 7.46 -6.93 -29.46
N SER A 2 6.51 -6.77 -28.54
CA SER A 2 6.78 -6.21 -27.21
C SER A 2 7.76 -7.12 -26.48
N ASP A 3 8.87 -6.55 -26.07
CA ASP A 3 9.91 -7.16 -25.23
C ASP A 3 9.35 -7.26 -23.80
N ALA A 4 8.32 -8.09 -23.62
CA ALA A 4 7.83 -8.41 -22.29
C ALA A 4 8.92 -9.22 -21.59
N GLU A 5 9.54 -8.62 -20.57
CA GLU A 5 10.57 -9.26 -19.75
C GLU A 5 10.13 -10.67 -19.32
N ARG A 6 11.07 -11.60 -19.29
CA ARG A 6 10.75 -12.98 -18.96
C ARG A 6 10.28 -13.04 -17.50
N PRO A 7 9.28 -13.89 -17.17
CA PRO A 7 8.72 -13.95 -15.82
C PRO A 7 9.76 -14.11 -14.71
N ASP A 8 10.81 -14.89 -14.95
CA ASP A 8 11.89 -15.13 -13.98
C ASP A 8 12.72 -13.86 -13.73
N GLU A 9 13.00 -13.08 -14.77
CA GLU A 9 13.75 -11.81 -14.65
C GLU A 9 12.93 -10.76 -13.91
N GLN A 10 11.61 -10.77 -14.08
CA GLN A 10 10.69 -9.86 -13.40
C GLN A 10 10.61 -10.15 -11.89
N ILE A 11 10.57 -11.43 -11.51
CA ILE A 11 10.61 -11.86 -10.09
C ILE A 11 11.95 -11.45 -9.45
N ASP A 12 13.07 -11.68 -10.15
CA ASP A 12 14.40 -11.33 -9.63
C ASP A 12 14.54 -9.82 -9.39
N GLN A 13 14.00 -9.00 -10.29
CA GLN A 13 13.96 -7.54 -10.13
C GLN A 13 13.08 -7.11 -8.96
N GLU A 14 11.90 -7.70 -8.80
CA GLU A 14 10.99 -7.41 -7.69
C GLU A 14 11.63 -7.77 -6.34
N VAL A 15 12.28 -8.93 -6.24
CA VAL A 15 13.01 -9.33 -5.04
C VAL A 15 14.19 -8.39 -4.76
N ALA A 16 14.91 -7.96 -5.79
CA ALA A 16 16.01 -7.01 -5.63
C ALA A 16 15.52 -5.65 -5.10
N TYR A 17 14.40 -5.16 -5.63
CA TYR A 17 13.74 -3.95 -5.16
C TYR A 17 13.35 -4.06 -3.68
N LEU A 18 12.62 -5.11 -3.30
CA LEU A 18 12.16 -5.32 -1.92
C LEU A 18 13.32 -5.43 -0.91
N ARG A 19 14.48 -5.92 -1.33
CA ARG A 19 15.69 -5.99 -0.50
C ARG A 19 16.42 -4.66 -0.38
N ALA A 20 16.36 -3.81 -1.41
CA ALA A 20 17.08 -2.55 -1.47
C ALA A 20 16.31 -1.38 -0.83
N THR A 21 14.98 -1.46 -0.80
CA THR A 21 14.14 -0.38 -0.26
C THR A 21 14.01 -0.49 1.26
N PRO A 22 14.17 0.62 2.01
CA PRO A 22 13.85 0.66 3.44
C PRO A 22 12.42 0.19 3.71
N VAL A 23 12.24 -0.60 4.78
CA VAL A 23 10.95 -1.21 5.11
C VAL A 23 9.90 -0.13 5.40
N GLU A 24 10.31 0.97 6.02
CA GLU A 24 9.49 2.12 6.35
C GLU A 24 8.93 2.80 5.09
N GLU A 25 9.74 2.90 4.03
CA GLU A 25 9.33 3.48 2.75
C GLU A 25 8.33 2.55 2.03
N LEU A 26 8.58 1.24 2.03
CA LEU A 26 7.64 0.26 1.48
C LEU A 26 6.29 0.32 2.21
N LEU A 27 6.32 0.31 3.54
CA LEU A 27 5.11 0.38 4.37
C LEU A 27 4.38 1.71 4.18
N GLY A 28 5.09 2.83 4.14
CA GLY A 28 4.52 4.15 3.87
C GLY A 28 3.81 4.22 2.52
N ASN A 29 4.43 3.69 1.46
CA ASN A 29 3.81 3.62 0.14
C ASN A 29 2.54 2.75 0.14
N HIS A 30 2.55 1.61 0.84
CA HIS A 30 1.37 0.74 0.92
C HIS A 30 0.23 1.40 1.72
N LEU A 31 0.56 2.06 2.85
CA LEU A 31 -0.42 2.80 3.64
C LEU A 31 -1.02 3.96 2.84
N PHE A 32 -0.23 4.65 2.02
CA PHE A 32 -0.72 5.72 1.16
C PHE A 32 -1.76 5.22 0.15
N VAL A 33 -1.53 4.07 -0.49
CA VAL A 33 -2.51 3.44 -1.40
C VAL A 33 -3.81 3.09 -0.66
N LEU A 34 -3.73 2.60 0.58
CA LEU A 34 -4.92 2.32 1.39
C LEU A 34 -5.67 3.61 1.72
N LEU A 35 -4.98 4.68 2.12
CA LEU A 35 -5.61 5.97 2.38
C LEU A 35 -6.31 6.54 1.13
N GLN A 36 -5.68 6.43 -0.05
CA GLN A 36 -6.31 6.79 -1.31
C GLN A 36 -7.56 5.97 -1.59
N LEU A 37 -7.52 4.66 -1.35
CA LEU A 37 -8.68 3.78 -1.53
C LEU A 37 -9.83 4.22 -0.62
N GLY A 38 -9.56 4.48 0.67
CA GLY A 38 -10.56 4.99 1.60
C GLY A 38 -11.17 6.31 1.15
N ALA A 39 -10.32 7.26 0.73
CA ALA A 39 -10.76 8.55 0.19
C ALA A 39 -11.61 8.39 -1.07
N LEU A 40 -11.23 7.47 -1.98
CA LEU A 40 -12.01 7.17 -3.17
C LEU A 40 -13.41 6.67 -2.79
N ARG A 41 -13.52 5.71 -1.86
CA ARG A 41 -14.82 5.21 -1.37
C ARG A 41 -15.71 6.29 -0.77
N LEU A 42 -15.12 7.24 -0.05
CA LEU A 42 -15.83 8.40 0.50
C LEU A 42 -16.27 9.40 -0.58
N SER A 43 -15.53 9.49 -1.70
CA SER A 43 -15.81 10.42 -2.79
C SER A 43 -16.90 9.95 -3.77
N GLU A 44 -17.30 8.67 -3.69
CA GLU A 44 -18.34 8.10 -4.55
C GLU A 44 -19.73 8.73 -4.28
N THR A 45 -20.66 8.58 -5.23
CA THR A 45 -22.03 9.09 -5.12
C THR A 45 -23.04 7.97 -5.41
N PRO A 46 -23.71 7.38 -4.39
CA PRO A 46 -23.58 7.68 -2.96
C PRO A 46 -22.23 7.19 -2.38
N PRO A 47 -21.75 7.77 -1.27
CA PRO A 47 -20.49 7.34 -0.65
C PRO A 47 -20.59 5.91 -0.11
N GLN A 48 -19.55 5.11 -0.35
CA GLN A 48 -19.46 3.73 0.16
C GLN A 48 -18.92 3.70 1.59
N LEU A 49 -19.74 4.05 2.57
CA LEU A 49 -19.32 4.25 3.96
C LEU A 49 -18.74 2.99 4.62
N GLU A 50 -19.37 1.82 4.46
CA GLU A 50 -18.82 0.57 5.04
C GLU A 50 -17.46 0.20 4.44
N ALA A 51 -17.29 0.37 3.13
CA ALA A 51 -16.03 0.09 2.45
C ALA A 51 -14.94 1.08 2.89
N ALA A 52 -15.27 2.35 3.03
CA ALA A 52 -14.36 3.36 3.57
C ALA A 52 -13.96 3.06 5.02
N GLN A 53 -14.93 2.69 5.87
CA GLN A 53 -14.70 2.36 7.27
C GLN A 53 -13.74 1.18 7.42
N LEU A 54 -13.93 0.10 6.65
CA LEU A 54 -13.03 -1.05 6.67
C LEU A 54 -11.59 -0.66 6.38
N VAL A 55 -11.37 0.19 5.37
CA VAL A 55 -10.03 0.67 5.01
C VAL A 55 -9.42 1.51 6.13
N ILE A 56 -10.21 2.42 6.72
CA ILE A 56 -9.78 3.27 7.83
C ILE A 56 -9.41 2.43 9.06
N ASP A 57 -10.22 1.43 9.41
CA ASP A 57 -9.97 0.56 10.56
C ASP A 57 -8.70 -0.27 10.39
N VAL A 58 -8.48 -0.82 9.19
CA VAL A 58 -7.27 -1.58 8.87
C VAL A 58 -6.02 -0.70 8.93
N VAL A 59 -6.07 0.50 8.33
CA VAL A 59 -4.96 1.47 8.41
C VAL A 59 -4.69 1.87 9.85
N GLY A 60 -5.73 2.15 10.64
CA GLY A 60 -5.62 2.47 12.06
C GLY A 60 -4.95 1.35 12.86
N ALA A 61 -5.31 0.09 12.60
CA ALA A 61 -4.68 -1.07 13.23
C ALA A 61 -3.20 -1.21 12.84
N MET A 62 -2.84 -0.99 11.57
CA MET A 62 -1.45 -1.02 11.10
C MET A 62 -0.60 0.08 11.75
N LEU A 63 -1.12 1.31 11.81
CA LEU A 63 -0.44 2.44 12.46
C LEU A 63 -0.26 2.19 13.95
N THR A 64 -1.28 1.66 14.63
CA THR A 64 -1.19 1.29 16.05
C THR A 64 -0.12 0.22 16.30
N ALA A 65 0.00 -0.77 15.41
CA ALA A 65 1.00 -1.83 15.53
C ALA A 65 2.43 -1.35 15.19
N GLY A 66 2.54 -0.37 14.29
CA GLY A 66 3.81 0.26 13.94
C GLY A 66 4.34 1.23 15.00
N ASP A 67 3.43 1.88 15.74
CA ASP A 67 3.75 2.85 16.80
C ASP A 67 4.81 3.87 16.34
N THR A 68 5.85 4.13 17.13
CA THR A 68 6.92 5.07 16.80
C THR A 68 7.90 4.58 15.72
N ARG A 69 7.62 3.45 15.06
CA ARG A 69 8.49 2.87 14.02
C ARG A 69 8.07 3.28 12.61
N LEU A 70 6.84 3.76 12.44
CA LEU A 70 6.33 4.23 11.16
C LEU A 70 6.50 5.75 11.09
N GLY A 71 7.67 6.18 10.61
CA GLY A 71 8.02 7.59 10.40
C GLY A 71 8.86 8.20 11.52
N GLU A 72 9.94 8.88 11.13
CA GLU A 72 10.41 10.10 11.81
C GLU A 72 9.88 11.32 11.04
#